data_AF-A0A7C1HNY6-F1
#
_entry.id   AF-A0A7C1HNY6-F1
#
_cell.length_a   1.000
_cell.length_b   1.000
_cell.length_c   1.000
_cell.angle_alpha   90.00
_cell.angle_beta   90.00
_cell.angle_gamma   90.00
#
_symmetry.space_group_name_H-M   'P 1'
#
loop_
_entity.id
_entity.type
_entity.pdbx_description
1 polymer ?
#
loop_
_entity_poly.entity_id
_entity_poly.type
_entity_poly.pdbx_seq_one_letter_code
_entity_poly.pdbx_strand_id
1 'polypeptide(L)'
;MVRYTEKIRETAGRLLESGEVEVFIGYRQGTVPLMNEPFQLTDAARVDELYWDCNSCLNLCNYLTKRPEKRIGIVANGCNSRNIVTHIIENQITREQLYIVGIPCEGMIDHRAVQRKVNGREILDYREEGADIIISGRGFEEKIKKADVLRTNCRICRHRNPVIYDELLGEKVEEQTDVDAYKDVKNIEEMTPDKKQEFFQQLIANCIRCYACRNACPLCYCPTCFVDESKPQWVGKSVDPIDTLTFHFLRAYHCAGRCTDCGACERVCPVGISMRQFTKKLNKDAEELFEWEAGLTLESRPPLDVYRPDDYNDFIR
;
A
#
# COMPACT_ATOMS: atom_id res chain seq x y z
N MET A 1 -16.61 18.71 -5.23
CA MET A 1 -17.06 17.36 -5.66
C MET A 1 -15.83 16.49 -5.72
N VAL A 2 -15.86 15.30 -5.12
CA VAL A 2 -14.67 14.45 -5.04
C VAL A 2 -14.45 13.73 -6.38
N ARG A 3 -13.24 13.80 -6.92
CA ARG A 3 -12.92 13.62 -8.37
C ARG A 3 -13.50 12.34 -9.01
N TYR A 4 -13.56 11.23 -8.27
CA TYR A 4 -13.92 9.92 -8.82
C TYR A 4 -15.12 9.26 -8.15
N THR A 5 -15.59 9.75 -7.00
CA THR A 5 -16.64 9.08 -6.20
C THR A 5 -17.86 8.72 -7.03
N GLU A 6 -18.48 9.68 -7.72
CA GLU A 6 -19.71 9.41 -8.47
C GLU A 6 -19.49 8.42 -9.63
N LYS A 7 -18.33 8.50 -10.32
CA LYS A 7 -17.99 7.54 -11.39
C LYS A 7 -17.81 6.11 -10.84
N ILE A 8 -17.22 5.97 -9.65
CA ILE A 8 -17.08 4.68 -8.98
C ILE A 8 -18.46 4.13 -8.61
N ARG A 9 -19.34 4.96 -8.06
CA ARG A 9 -20.71 4.56 -7.70
C ARG A 9 -21.50 4.07 -8.90
N GLU A 10 -21.49 4.85 -9.98
CA GLU A 10 -22.13 4.50 -11.25
C GLU A 10 -21.59 3.18 -11.81
N THR A 11 -20.27 3.03 -11.86
CA THR A 11 -19.61 1.81 -12.36
C THR A 11 -19.92 0.60 -11.49
N ALA A 12 -19.81 0.73 -10.17
CA ALA A 12 -20.11 -0.35 -9.23
C ALA A 12 -21.58 -0.78 -9.30
N GLY A 13 -22.50 0.19 -9.36
CA GLY A 13 -23.93 -0.08 -9.52
C GLY A 13 -24.22 -0.84 -10.79
N ARG A 14 -23.72 -0.35 -11.93
CA ARG A 14 -23.87 -1.04 -13.22
C ARG A 14 -23.34 -2.48 -13.19
N LEU A 15 -22.16 -2.71 -12.61
CA LEU A 15 -21.53 -4.04 -12.55
C LEU A 15 -22.27 -5.01 -11.61
N LEU A 16 -22.80 -4.52 -10.50
CA LEU A 16 -23.56 -5.33 -9.53
C LEU A 16 -24.97 -5.64 -10.05
N GLU A 17 -25.67 -4.65 -10.63
CA GLU A 17 -27.02 -4.81 -11.18
C GLU A 17 -27.04 -5.76 -12.39
N SER A 18 -26.01 -5.71 -13.23
CA SER A 18 -25.87 -6.62 -14.37
C SER A 18 -25.47 -8.05 -13.98
N GLY A 19 -24.98 -8.24 -12.74
CA GLY A 19 -24.40 -9.50 -12.28
C GLY A 19 -23.02 -9.81 -12.88
N GLU A 20 -22.35 -8.83 -13.51
CA GLU A 20 -21.00 -8.99 -14.06
C GLU A 20 -19.95 -9.22 -12.96
N VAL A 21 -20.20 -8.69 -11.76
CA VAL A 21 -19.44 -8.96 -10.54
C VAL A 21 -20.38 -9.40 -9.42
N GLU A 22 -19.91 -10.32 -8.58
CA GLU A 22 -20.65 -10.83 -7.41
C GLU A 22 -20.43 -9.95 -6.18
N VAL A 23 -19.30 -9.25 -6.14
CA VAL A 23 -18.90 -8.33 -5.08
C VAL A 23 -18.07 -7.21 -5.68
N PHE A 24 -18.24 -6.00 -5.16
CA PHE A 24 -17.41 -4.85 -5.49
C PHE A 24 -16.60 -4.41 -4.27
N ILE A 25 -15.31 -4.16 -4.46
CA ILE A 25 -14.35 -3.75 -3.42
C ILE A 25 -13.88 -2.32 -3.71
N GLY A 26 -14.19 -1.40 -2.82
CA GLY A 26 -13.81 0.01 -2.88
C GLY A 26 -13.45 0.55 -1.50
N TYR A 27 -13.73 1.84 -1.27
CA TYR A 27 -13.60 2.46 0.03
C TYR A 27 -14.92 3.12 0.41
N ARG A 28 -15.09 3.39 1.71
CA ARG A 28 -16.11 4.30 2.23
C ARG A 28 -15.48 5.30 3.21
N GLN A 29 -16.22 6.36 3.51
CA GLN A 29 -15.82 7.26 4.60
C GLN A 29 -15.83 6.50 5.93
N GLY A 30 -14.74 6.60 6.67
CA GLY A 30 -14.69 6.06 8.03
C GLY A 30 -15.39 6.98 9.03
N THR A 31 -15.55 6.50 10.26
CA THR A 31 -16.14 7.27 11.37
C THR A 31 -15.22 8.35 11.93
N VAL A 32 -13.92 8.29 11.59
CA VAL A 32 -12.91 9.26 11.98
C VAL A 32 -12.46 10.04 10.74
N PRO A 33 -12.39 11.38 10.78
CA PRO A 33 -11.90 12.18 9.66
C PRO A 33 -10.53 11.70 9.19
N LEU A 34 -10.29 11.84 7.88
CA LEU A 34 -9.08 11.39 7.20
C LEU A 34 -8.87 9.86 7.19
N MET A 35 -9.77 9.04 7.74
CA MET A 35 -9.57 7.59 7.87
C MET A 35 -10.60 6.80 7.06
N ASN A 36 -10.53 6.88 5.73
CA ASN A 36 -11.32 6.00 4.87
C ASN A 36 -10.96 4.54 5.10
N GLU A 37 -11.96 3.68 4.98
CA GLU A 37 -11.81 2.25 5.18
C GLU A 37 -12.21 1.45 3.93
N PRO A 38 -11.55 0.31 3.67
CA PRO A 38 -11.97 -0.65 2.66
C PRO A 38 -13.43 -1.04 2.87
N PHE A 39 -14.18 -1.09 1.77
CA PHE A 39 -15.59 -1.41 1.79
C PHE A 39 -15.89 -2.45 0.72
N GLN A 40 -16.71 -3.43 1.08
CA GLN A 40 -17.15 -4.51 0.20
C GLN A 40 -18.67 -4.49 0.18
N LEU A 41 -19.25 -4.55 -1.01
CA LEU A 41 -20.68 -4.57 -1.20
C LEU A 41 -21.06 -5.60 -2.27
N THR A 42 -22.16 -6.28 -2.03
CA THR A 42 -22.79 -7.23 -2.96
C THR A 42 -24.17 -6.74 -3.42
N ASP A 43 -24.67 -5.66 -2.83
CA ASP A 43 -25.98 -5.06 -3.11
C ASP A 43 -25.77 -3.68 -3.73
N ALA A 44 -26.29 -3.50 -4.95
CA ALA A 44 -26.21 -2.26 -5.69
C ALA A 44 -26.92 -1.09 -4.98
N ALA A 45 -27.90 -1.36 -4.10
CA ALA A 45 -28.56 -0.31 -3.32
C ALA A 45 -27.63 0.42 -2.34
N ARG A 46 -26.42 -0.11 -2.10
CA ARG A 46 -25.43 0.44 -1.18
C ARG A 46 -24.28 1.18 -1.87
N VAL A 47 -24.35 1.39 -3.18
CA VAL A 47 -23.26 2.06 -3.93
C VAL A 47 -23.01 3.47 -3.43
N ASP A 48 -24.02 4.16 -2.89
CA ASP A 48 -23.85 5.51 -2.33
C ASP A 48 -22.89 5.57 -1.12
N GLU A 49 -22.63 4.45 -0.45
CA GLU A 49 -21.62 4.35 0.60
C GLU A 49 -20.18 4.36 0.04
N LEU A 50 -19.99 4.05 -1.25
CA LEU A 50 -18.67 4.13 -1.88
C LEU A 50 -18.18 5.57 -1.91
N TYR A 51 -16.89 5.70 -1.64
CA TYR A 51 -16.22 6.99 -1.54
C TYR A 51 -14.77 6.86 -2.00
N TRP A 52 -14.23 7.92 -2.60
CA TRP A 52 -12.82 7.99 -2.97
C TRP A 52 -12.29 9.40 -2.81
N ASP A 53 -11.20 9.55 -2.08
CA ASP A 53 -10.43 10.78 -1.93
C ASP A 53 -8.94 10.45 -1.66
N CYS A 54 -8.09 11.44 -1.40
CA CYS A 54 -6.67 11.27 -1.09
C CYS A 54 -6.37 10.64 0.30
N ASN A 55 -7.39 10.24 1.05
CA ASN A 55 -7.29 9.43 2.27
C ASN A 55 -7.52 7.94 2.02
N SER A 56 -7.84 7.52 0.79
CA SER A 56 -8.07 6.12 0.38
C SER A 56 -6.75 5.33 0.27
N CYS A 57 -6.06 5.21 1.41
CA CYS A 57 -4.64 4.83 1.50
C CYS A 57 -4.38 3.34 1.64
N LEU A 58 -5.34 2.57 2.15
CA LEU A 58 -5.18 1.14 2.40
C LEU A 58 -5.20 0.37 1.08
N ASN A 59 -4.40 -0.68 0.95
CA ASN A 59 -4.36 -1.47 -0.27
C ASN A 59 -5.50 -2.50 -0.26
N LEU A 60 -6.42 -2.41 -1.21
CA LEU A 60 -7.59 -3.28 -1.32
C LEU A 60 -7.24 -4.72 -1.70
N CYS A 61 -6.05 -4.97 -2.24
CA CYS A 61 -5.62 -6.34 -2.59
C CYS A 61 -5.54 -7.26 -1.37
N ASN A 62 -5.44 -6.71 -0.15
CA ASN A 62 -5.52 -7.49 1.08
C ASN A 62 -6.83 -8.28 1.23
N TYR A 63 -7.86 -7.96 0.43
CA TYR A 63 -9.16 -8.60 0.45
C TYR A 63 -9.40 -9.54 -0.75
N LEU A 64 -8.39 -9.81 -1.59
CA LEU A 64 -8.53 -10.64 -2.80
C LEU A 64 -8.21 -12.12 -2.60
N THR A 65 -7.29 -12.44 -1.68
CA THR A 65 -6.80 -13.82 -1.55
C THR A 65 -7.84 -14.73 -0.89
N LYS A 66 -7.85 -16.02 -1.27
CA LYS A 66 -8.71 -17.07 -0.68
C LYS A 66 -10.21 -16.79 -0.82
N ARG A 67 -10.60 -16.10 -1.89
CA ARG A 67 -11.99 -15.76 -2.19
C ARG A 67 -12.65 -16.79 -3.11
N PRO A 68 -13.89 -17.22 -2.82
CA PRO A 68 -14.64 -18.15 -3.66
C PRO A 68 -15.32 -17.48 -4.87
N GLU A 69 -15.50 -16.15 -4.86
CA GLU A 69 -16.18 -15.43 -5.93
C GLU A 69 -15.44 -15.62 -7.27
N LYS A 70 -16.23 -15.84 -8.32
CA LYS A 70 -15.76 -15.99 -9.70
C LYS A 70 -15.55 -14.65 -10.38
N ARG A 71 -16.25 -13.60 -9.96
CA ARG A 71 -16.10 -12.24 -10.51
C ARG A 71 -16.12 -11.19 -9.40
N ILE A 72 -14.99 -10.50 -9.22
CA ILE A 72 -14.78 -9.47 -8.20
C ILE A 72 -14.49 -8.15 -8.88
N GLY A 73 -15.36 -7.16 -8.66
CA GLY A 73 -15.09 -5.76 -9.00
C GLY A 73 -14.14 -5.14 -7.97
N ILE A 74 -13.12 -4.42 -8.40
CA ILE A 74 -12.19 -3.76 -7.48
C ILE A 74 -11.71 -2.41 -8.03
N VAL A 75 -11.70 -1.40 -7.16
CA VAL A 75 -11.04 -0.12 -7.43
C VAL A 75 -9.53 -0.26 -7.32
N ALA A 76 -8.78 0.17 -8.34
CA ALA A 76 -7.34 0.07 -8.36
C ALA A 76 -6.65 1.34 -8.86
N ASN A 77 -5.89 2.00 -7.97
CA ASN A 77 -4.85 2.94 -8.39
C ASN A 77 -3.55 2.20 -8.79
N GLY A 78 -2.50 2.94 -9.19
CA GLY A 78 -1.20 2.36 -9.55
C GLY A 78 -0.67 1.34 -8.53
N CYS A 79 -0.66 1.69 -7.24
CA CYS A 79 -0.19 0.79 -6.18
C CYS A 79 -1.06 -0.48 -6.01
N ASN A 80 -2.39 -0.35 -6.05
CA ASN A 80 -3.29 -1.50 -5.96
C ASN A 80 -3.14 -2.40 -7.20
N SER A 81 -3.16 -1.82 -8.40
CA SER A 81 -3.01 -2.54 -9.67
C SER A 81 -1.70 -3.33 -9.73
N ARG A 82 -0.58 -2.74 -9.26
CA ARG A 82 0.70 -3.47 -9.13
C ARG A 82 0.62 -4.65 -8.17
N ASN A 83 -0.10 -4.52 -7.05
CA ASN A 83 -0.31 -5.66 -6.15
C ASN A 83 -1.24 -6.72 -6.73
N ILE A 84 -2.22 -6.34 -7.55
CA ILE A 84 -3.04 -7.29 -8.32
C ILE A 84 -2.13 -8.11 -9.25
N VAL A 85 -1.22 -7.47 -9.98
CA VAL A 85 -0.21 -8.16 -10.81
C VAL A 85 0.59 -9.17 -9.96
N THR A 86 1.11 -8.75 -8.80
CA THR A 86 1.82 -9.65 -7.89
C THR A 86 0.95 -10.83 -7.42
N HIS A 87 -0.32 -10.59 -7.11
CA HIS A 87 -1.25 -11.66 -6.70
C HIS A 87 -1.53 -12.65 -7.83
N ILE A 88 -1.65 -12.15 -9.07
CA ILE A 88 -1.87 -13.00 -10.24
C ILE A 88 -0.66 -13.90 -10.51
N ILE A 89 0.55 -13.31 -10.60
CA ILE A 89 1.75 -14.11 -10.88
C ILE A 89 2.04 -15.09 -9.73
N GLU A 90 1.67 -14.78 -8.49
CA GLU A 90 1.83 -15.69 -7.35
C GLU A 90 0.63 -16.64 -7.15
N ASN A 91 -0.27 -16.74 -8.12
CA ASN A 91 -1.42 -17.65 -8.13
C ASN A 91 -2.37 -17.48 -6.92
N GLN A 92 -2.47 -16.28 -6.37
CA GLN A 92 -3.40 -15.97 -5.27
C GLN A 92 -4.78 -15.56 -5.75
N ILE A 93 -4.86 -15.08 -6.99
CA ILE A 93 -6.08 -14.70 -7.70
C ILE A 93 -5.83 -14.90 -9.20
N THR A 94 -6.84 -15.19 -10.00
CA THR A 94 -6.71 -15.24 -11.46
C THR A 94 -7.13 -13.90 -12.10
N ARG A 95 -6.65 -13.60 -13.30
CA ARG A 95 -7.04 -12.36 -14.01
C ARG A 95 -8.52 -12.35 -14.36
N GLU A 96 -9.04 -13.53 -14.69
CA GLU A 96 -10.43 -13.80 -15.06
C GLU A 96 -11.39 -13.61 -13.89
N GLN A 97 -10.89 -13.77 -12.65
CA GLN A 97 -11.68 -13.48 -11.45
C GLN A 97 -11.94 -12.00 -11.19
N LEU A 98 -11.29 -11.10 -11.93
CA LEU A 98 -11.30 -9.67 -11.64
C LEU A 98 -11.98 -8.85 -12.74
N TYR A 99 -12.72 -7.82 -12.30
CA TYR A 99 -13.03 -6.63 -13.08
C TYR A 99 -12.38 -5.42 -12.38
N ILE A 100 -11.37 -4.84 -13.01
CA ILE A 100 -10.50 -3.84 -12.39
C ILE A 100 -10.91 -2.44 -12.87
N VAL A 101 -11.46 -1.66 -11.94
CA VAL A 101 -11.82 -0.25 -12.13
C VAL A 101 -10.62 0.62 -11.77
N GLY A 102 -9.86 1.02 -12.79
CA GLY A 102 -8.65 1.81 -12.68
C GLY A 102 -8.91 3.26 -12.29
N ILE A 103 -8.08 3.80 -11.39
CA ILE A 103 -8.10 5.23 -10.99
C ILE A 103 -6.69 5.84 -11.08
N PRO A 104 -6.50 6.88 -11.91
CA PRO A 104 -5.27 7.69 -11.89
C PRO A 104 -5.08 8.38 -10.53
N CYS A 105 -3.87 8.34 -9.98
CA CYS A 105 -3.59 8.80 -8.61
C CYS A 105 -2.52 9.89 -8.56
N GLU A 106 -2.87 11.05 -8.01
CA GLU A 106 -1.94 12.18 -7.83
C GLU A 106 -1.20 12.15 -6.47
N GLY A 107 -1.43 11.08 -5.69
CA GLY A 107 -0.85 10.89 -4.37
C GLY A 107 -1.87 10.92 -3.24
N MET A 108 -1.51 10.27 -2.13
CA MET A 108 -2.31 10.16 -0.92
C MET A 108 -1.68 10.99 0.19
N ILE A 109 -2.49 11.53 1.11
CA ILE A 109 -2.00 12.36 2.22
C ILE A 109 -1.65 11.53 3.48
N ASP A 110 -0.69 12.02 4.25
CA ASP A 110 -0.33 11.52 5.57
C ASP A 110 -1.17 12.24 6.63
N HIS A 111 -2.13 11.54 7.23
CA HIS A 111 -2.96 12.08 8.31
C HIS A 111 -2.12 12.62 9.47
N ARG A 112 -0.92 12.08 9.72
CA ARG A 112 -0.01 12.61 10.76
C ARG A 112 0.64 13.93 10.34
N ALA A 113 0.95 14.09 9.05
CA ALA A 113 1.44 15.37 8.53
C ALA A 113 0.37 16.44 8.63
N VAL A 114 -0.89 16.10 8.34
CA VAL A 114 -2.04 16.97 8.56
C VAL A 114 -2.19 17.32 10.04
N GLN A 115 -2.14 16.33 10.94
CA GLN A 115 -2.23 16.56 12.39
C GLN A 115 -1.14 17.51 12.90
N ARG A 116 0.09 17.41 12.37
CA ARG A 116 1.19 18.33 12.68
C ARG A 116 0.92 19.75 12.18
N LYS A 117 0.37 19.91 10.97
CA LYS A 117 0.04 21.23 10.41
C LYS A 117 -0.99 21.98 11.27
N VAL A 118 -1.98 21.27 11.79
CA VAL A 118 -2.99 21.85 12.69
C VAL A 118 -2.56 21.88 14.16
N ASN A 119 -1.26 21.73 14.47
CA ASN A 119 -0.69 21.75 15.83
C ASN A 119 -1.35 20.77 16.81
N GLY A 120 -1.75 19.59 16.34
CA GLY A 120 -2.36 18.57 17.20
C GLY A 120 -3.81 18.85 17.60
N ARG A 121 -4.45 19.91 17.08
CA ARG A 121 -5.87 20.20 17.33
C ARG A 121 -6.77 19.05 16.82
N GLU A 122 -7.88 18.82 17.50
CA GLU A 122 -8.85 17.80 17.11
C GLU A 122 -9.49 18.16 15.76
N ILE A 123 -9.33 17.27 14.79
CA ILE A 123 -9.94 17.38 13.46
C ILE A 123 -11.33 16.76 13.52
N LEU A 124 -12.34 17.55 13.17
CA LEU A 124 -13.74 17.11 13.14
C LEU A 124 -14.26 16.89 11.72
N ASP A 125 -13.71 17.60 10.74
CA ASP A 125 -14.16 17.52 9.35
C ASP A 125 -13.01 17.72 8.35
N TYR A 126 -13.23 17.22 7.15
CA TYR A 126 -12.30 17.23 6.04
C TYR A 126 -13.04 17.41 4.70
N ARG A 127 -12.53 18.28 3.83
CA ARG A 127 -12.98 18.37 2.43
C ARG A 127 -11.83 18.64 1.46
N GLU A 128 -11.96 18.11 0.25
CA GLU A 128 -11.04 18.42 -0.86
C GLU A 128 -11.53 19.59 -1.71
N GLU A 129 -10.63 20.52 -1.98
CA GLU A 129 -10.84 21.67 -2.86
C GLU A 129 -9.68 21.77 -3.86
N GLY A 130 -9.77 20.99 -4.95
CA GLY A 130 -8.76 20.98 -6.01
C GLY A 130 -7.40 20.46 -5.52
N ALA A 131 -6.39 21.33 -5.51
CA ALA A 131 -5.04 21.02 -5.03
C ALA A 131 -4.89 21.15 -3.50
N ASP A 132 -5.92 21.66 -2.84
CA ASP A 132 -5.93 21.95 -1.41
C ASP A 132 -6.90 21.01 -0.67
N ILE A 133 -6.68 20.90 0.64
CA ILE A 133 -7.61 20.29 1.59
C ILE A 133 -7.99 21.35 2.61
N ILE A 134 -9.24 21.33 3.04
CA ILE A 134 -9.70 22.13 4.17
C ILE A 134 -9.93 21.20 5.34
N ILE A 135 -9.31 21.55 6.46
CA ILE A 135 -9.38 20.84 7.73
C ILE A 135 -10.10 21.73 8.73
N SER A 136 -11.18 21.21 9.32
CA SER A 136 -11.99 21.98 10.25
C SER A 136 -12.14 21.25 11.58
N GLY A 137 -12.20 22.03 12.65
CA GLY A 137 -12.41 21.55 14.01
C GLY A 137 -12.98 22.65 14.90
N ARG A 138 -12.96 22.46 16.22
CA ARG A 138 -13.56 23.43 17.14
C ARG A 138 -12.79 24.75 17.12
N GLY A 139 -13.42 25.79 16.57
CA GLY A 139 -12.85 27.14 16.53
C GLY A 139 -11.69 27.31 15.54
N PHE A 140 -11.53 26.41 14.57
CA PHE A 140 -10.56 26.59 13.50
C PHE A 140 -11.00 25.96 12.17
N GLU A 141 -10.55 26.59 11.10
CA GLU A 141 -10.56 26.04 9.74
C GLU A 141 -9.19 26.39 9.12
N GLU A 142 -8.54 25.41 8.51
CA GLU A 142 -7.21 25.57 7.94
C GLU A 142 -7.15 24.98 6.54
N LYS A 143 -6.64 25.78 5.61
CA LYS A 143 -6.42 25.39 4.21
C LYS A 143 -4.97 24.93 4.04
N ILE A 144 -4.78 23.68 3.61
CA ILE A 144 -3.46 23.05 3.45
C ILE A 144 -3.31 22.56 2.02
N LYS A 145 -2.15 22.80 1.39
CA LYS A 145 -1.84 22.24 0.07
C LYS A 145 -1.61 20.73 0.18
N LYS A 146 -2.24 19.91 -0.67
CA LYS A 146 -2.05 18.45 -0.66
C LYS A 146 -0.58 18.06 -0.79
N ALA A 147 0.15 18.74 -1.67
CA ALA A 147 1.58 18.53 -1.91
C ALA A 147 2.45 18.60 -0.64
N ASP A 148 2.06 19.41 0.34
CA ASP A 148 2.83 19.64 1.57
C ASP A 148 2.62 18.54 2.62
N VAL A 149 1.61 17.70 2.44
CA VAL A 149 1.21 16.65 3.39
C VAL A 149 1.08 15.28 2.72
N LEU A 150 1.63 15.10 1.52
CA LEU A 150 1.69 13.80 0.86
C LEU A 150 2.47 12.79 1.70
N ARG A 151 2.03 11.54 1.65
CA ARG A 151 2.79 10.41 2.20
C ARG A 151 4.17 10.33 1.56
N THR A 152 5.16 9.90 2.34
CA THR A 152 6.56 9.83 1.89
C THR A 152 6.73 8.95 0.66
N ASN A 153 5.94 7.87 0.51
CA ASN A 153 5.94 7.03 -0.69
C ASN A 153 5.30 7.71 -1.90
N CYS A 154 4.20 8.45 -1.70
CA CYS A 154 3.52 9.17 -2.78
C CYS A 154 4.37 10.31 -3.37
N ARG A 155 5.18 10.97 -2.54
CA ARG A 155 6.10 12.05 -2.96
C ARG A 155 7.18 11.62 -3.96
N ILE A 156 7.47 10.32 -4.03
CA ILE A 156 8.49 9.73 -4.90
C ILE A 156 7.93 8.62 -5.80
N CYS A 157 6.60 8.56 -5.94
CA CYS A 157 5.93 7.51 -6.71
C CYS A 157 6.12 7.72 -8.22
N ARG A 158 6.70 6.71 -8.88
CA ARG A 158 6.89 6.64 -10.35
C ARG A 158 5.70 6.01 -11.11
N HIS A 159 4.68 5.53 -10.38
CA HIS A 159 3.58 4.70 -10.90
C HIS A 159 2.21 5.19 -10.40
N ARG A 160 1.76 6.31 -10.95
CA ARG A 160 0.51 7.02 -10.63
C ARG A 160 -0.70 6.41 -11.34
N ASN A 161 -0.50 5.79 -12.50
CA ASN A 161 -1.56 5.13 -13.24
C ASN A 161 -1.61 3.62 -12.95
N PRO A 162 -2.81 2.99 -13.00
CA PRO A 162 -2.92 1.54 -12.91
C PRO A 162 -2.18 0.85 -14.08
N VAL A 163 -1.44 -0.21 -13.76
CA VAL A 163 -0.68 -1.02 -14.73
C VAL A 163 -1.62 -1.88 -15.57
N ILE A 164 -2.57 -2.54 -14.89
CA ILE A 164 -3.67 -3.30 -15.49
C ILE A 164 -5.01 -2.74 -15.00
N TYR A 165 -5.99 -2.69 -15.89
CA TYR A 165 -7.38 -2.30 -15.62
C TYR A 165 -8.30 -2.80 -16.75
N ASP A 166 -9.59 -2.93 -16.46
CA ASP A 166 -10.65 -3.16 -17.45
C ASP A 166 -11.28 -1.83 -17.88
N GLU A 167 -11.45 -0.91 -16.94
CA GLU A 167 -12.08 0.40 -17.15
C GLU A 167 -11.31 1.48 -16.39
N LEU A 168 -10.91 2.56 -17.06
CA LEU A 168 -10.19 3.67 -16.43
C LEU A 168 -11.12 4.85 -16.17
N LEU A 169 -11.32 5.19 -14.91
CA LEU A 169 -12.17 6.30 -14.50
C LEU A 169 -11.37 7.61 -14.56
N GLY A 170 -11.26 8.20 -15.75
CA GLY A 170 -10.60 9.48 -16.00
C GLY A 170 -9.33 9.36 -16.85
N GLU A 171 -8.70 10.49 -17.13
CA GLU A 171 -7.49 10.52 -17.94
C GLU A 171 -6.25 10.17 -17.12
N LYS A 172 -5.30 9.49 -17.77
CA LYS A 172 -4.01 9.18 -17.17
C LYS A 172 -3.34 10.49 -16.72
N VAL A 173 -2.72 10.45 -15.55
CA VAL A 173 -1.93 11.57 -15.02
C VAL A 173 -0.47 11.38 -15.39
N GLU A 174 0.29 12.48 -15.42
CA GLU A 174 1.72 12.43 -15.71
C GLU A 174 2.47 11.63 -14.64
N GLU A 175 3.29 10.68 -15.08
CA GLU A 175 4.19 9.90 -14.24
C GLU A 175 5.38 10.74 -13.79
N GLN A 176 5.91 10.46 -12.60
CA GLN A 176 7.11 11.16 -12.11
C GLN A 176 8.36 10.42 -12.60
N THR A 177 9.11 11.03 -13.51
CA THR A 177 10.38 10.48 -14.03
C THR A 177 11.60 10.95 -13.25
N ASP A 178 11.57 12.17 -12.71
CA ASP A 178 12.75 12.84 -12.14
C ASP A 178 12.85 12.71 -10.61
N VAL A 179 12.37 11.60 -10.05
CA VAL A 179 12.38 11.32 -8.61
C VAL A 179 13.38 10.21 -8.27
N ASP A 180 14.28 10.49 -7.33
CA ASP A 180 15.14 9.45 -6.76
C ASP A 180 14.36 8.64 -5.70
N ALA A 181 13.76 7.53 -6.15
CA ALA A 181 12.96 6.65 -5.31
C ALA A 181 13.75 6.02 -4.15
N TYR A 182 15.10 5.98 -4.23
CA TYR A 182 15.95 5.30 -3.24
C TYR A 182 16.93 6.24 -2.52
N LYS A 183 16.71 7.55 -2.58
CA LYS A 183 17.56 8.54 -1.90
C LYS A 183 17.76 8.26 -0.41
N ASP A 184 16.69 7.89 0.31
CA ASP A 184 16.73 7.53 1.73
C ASP A 184 17.53 6.24 1.97
N VAL A 185 17.41 5.24 1.08
CA VAL A 185 18.19 4.00 1.15
C VAL A 185 19.68 4.30 0.97
N LYS A 186 20.07 5.10 -0.02
CA LYS A 186 21.47 5.49 -0.26
C LYS A 186 22.09 6.17 0.97
N ASN A 187 21.34 7.09 1.60
CA ASN A 187 21.77 7.74 2.85
C ASN A 187 22.02 6.72 3.98
N ILE A 188 21.22 5.66 4.07
CA ILE A 188 21.41 4.58 5.07
C ILE A 188 22.60 3.69 4.68
N GLU A 189 22.79 3.40 3.40
CA GLU A 189 23.91 2.59 2.90
C GLU A 189 25.27 3.21 3.27
N GLU A 190 25.38 4.54 3.19
CA GLU A 190 26.56 5.34 3.56
C GLU A 190 26.85 5.36 5.07
N MET A 191 25.91 4.93 5.93
CA MET A 191 26.15 4.84 7.37
C MET A 191 27.16 3.74 7.71
N THR A 192 28.00 4.01 8.72
CA THR A 192 28.83 2.97 9.34
C THR A 192 27.97 1.84 9.92
N PRO A 193 28.49 0.61 10.06
CA PRO A 193 27.73 -0.51 10.61
C PRO A 193 27.03 -0.19 11.94
N ASP A 194 27.73 0.44 12.88
CA ASP A 194 27.18 0.81 14.19
C ASP A 194 26.01 1.81 14.07
N LYS A 195 26.18 2.85 13.24
CA LYS A 195 25.12 3.86 12.99
C LYS A 195 23.91 3.25 12.30
N LYS A 196 24.12 2.31 11.38
CA LYS A 196 23.06 1.58 10.68
C LYS A 196 22.27 0.70 11.65
N GLN A 197 22.97 -0.01 12.53
CA GLN A 197 22.34 -0.80 13.59
C GLN A 197 21.52 0.09 14.54
N GLU A 198 22.09 1.20 15.01
CA GLU A 198 21.40 2.16 15.86
C GLU A 198 20.14 2.72 15.17
N PHE A 199 20.24 3.12 13.90
CA PHE A 199 19.11 3.63 13.12
C PHE A 199 17.93 2.65 13.11
N PHE A 200 18.17 1.38 12.81
CA PHE A 200 17.09 0.38 12.76
C PHE A 200 16.55 0.02 14.14
N GLN A 201 17.39 0.01 15.18
CA GLN A 201 16.93 -0.18 16.56
C GLN A 201 16.03 0.97 17.01
N GLN A 202 16.42 2.22 16.74
CA GLN A 202 15.63 3.41 17.07
C GLN A 202 14.31 3.45 16.28
N LEU A 203 14.35 3.09 14.99
CA LEU A 203 13.17 3.07 14.12
C LEU A 203 12.03 2.21 14.69
N ILE A 204 12.34 1.11 15.38
CA ILE A 204 11.36 0.17 15.91
C ILE A 204 11.24 0.19 17.44
N ALA A 205 11.94 1.09 18.14
CA ALA A 205 12.01 1.10 19.60
C ALA A 205 10.64 1.20 20.27
N ASN A 206 9.69 1.90 19.64
CA ASN A 206 8.31 2.06 20.14
C ASN A 206 7.35 0.97 19.65
N CYS A 207 7.83 -0.07 18.97
CA CYS A 207 6.96 -1.09 18.40
C CYS A 207 6.27 -1.91 19.48
N ILE A 208 4.94 -1.82 19.51
CA ILE A 208 4.08 -2.59 20.44
C ILE A 208 3.69 -3.96 19.89
N ARG A 209 4.25 -4.39 18.75
CA ARG A 209 3.95 -5.66 18.07
C ARG A 209 2.45 -5.97 17.91
N CYS A 210 1.63 -4.95 17.63
CA CYS A 210 0.20 -5.11 17.36
C CYS A 210 -0.13 -5.79 16.01
N TYR A 211 0.88 -6.06 15.17
CA TYR A 211 0.77 -6.69 13.86
C TYR A 211 -0.13 -5.98 12.82
N ALA A 212 -0.58 -4.75 13.09
CA ALA A 212 -1.34 -3.97 12.10
C ALA A 212 -0.61 -3.87 10.75
N CYS A 213 0.71 -3.63 10.78
CA CYS A 213 1.54 -3.56 9.58
C CYS A 213 1.61 -4.88 8.78
N ARG A 214 1.50 -6.03 9.46
CA ARG A 214 1.39 -7.36 8.85
C ARG A 214 0.01 -7.50 8.20
N ASN A 215 -1.04 -7.26 8.97
CA ASN A 215 -2.42 -7.51 8.56
C ASN A 215 -2.92 -6.57 7.47
N ALA A 216 -2.33 -5.38 7.32
CA ALA A 216 -2.65 -4.44 6.24
C ALA A 216 -1.82 -4.66 4.97
N CYS A 217 -0.83 -5.56 5.00
CA CYS A 217 0.05 -5.76 3.86
C CYS A 217 -0.57 -6.75 2.88
N PRO A 218 -0.77 -6.37 1.60
CA PRO A 218 -1.38 -7.25 0.62
C PRO A 218 -0.53 -8.48 0.31
N LEU A 219 0.72 -8.57 0.76
CA LEU A 219 1.62 -9.71 0.50
C LEU A 219 1.63 -10.75 1.64
N CYS A 220 0.93 -10.46 2.74
CA CYS A 220 0.91 -11.31 3.94
C CYS A 220 -0.26 -12.30 3.92
N TYR A 221 -0.29 -13.21 2.94
CA TYR A 221 -1.35 -14.22 2.75
C TYR A 221 -0.91 -15.67 2.96
N CYS A 222 0.33 -15.88 3.43
CA CYS A 222 0.87 -17.22 3.70
C CYS A 222 -0.11 -18.04 4.55
N PRO A 223 -0.32 -19.34 4.24
CA PRO A 223 -1.19 -20.20 5.05
C PRO A 223 -0.65 -20.37 6.48
N THR A 224 0.69 -20.34 6.61
CA THR A 224 1.42 -20.44 7.86
C THR A 224 2.34 -19.24 8.01
N CYS A 225 2.23 -18.52 9.12
CA CYS A 225 3.06 -17.35 9.39
C CYS A 225 4.06 -17.64 10.51
N PHE A 226 5.34 -17.32 10.30
CA PHE A 226 6.39 -17.41 11.34
C PHE A 226 6.03 -16.66 12.63
N VAL A 227 5.20 -15.62 12.52
CA VAL A 227 4.70 -14.82 13.65
C VAL A 227 3.68 -15.58 14.47
N ASP A 228 2.91 -16.49 13.87
CA ASP A 228 1.81 -17.21 14.50
C ASP A 228 2.27 -18.61 14.95
N GLU A 229 3.28 -19.18 14.28
CA GLU A 229 3.88 -20.47 14.61
C GLU A 229 4.46 -20.53 16.04
N SER A 230 4.30 -21.70 16.65
CA SER A 230 4.83 -22.00 17.99
C SER A 230 5.79 -23.20 17.99
N LYS A 231 5.83 -23.99 16.90
CA LYS A 231 6.66 -25.20 16.79
C LYS A 231 7.22 -25.39 15.38
N PRO A 232 8.50 -25.06 15.12
CA PRO A 232 9.42 -24.37 16.03
C PRO A 232 9.03 -22.90 16.19
N GLN A 233 9.28 -22.34 17.38
CA GLN A 233 9.07 -20.92 17.62
C GLN A 233 10.30 -20.14 17.12
N TRP A 234 10.16 -19.52 15.94
CA TRP A 234 11.23 -18.71 15.33
C TRP A 234 11.40 -17.35 15.98
N VAL A 235 10.30 -16.76 16.46
CA VAL A 235 10.26 -15.43 17.06
C VAL A 235 9.38 -15.47 18.31
N GLY A 236 9.84 -14.88 19.41
CA GLY A 236 9.06 -14.71 20.62
C GLY A 236 7.78 -13.91 20.37
N LYS A 237 6.82 -13.96 21.30
CA LYS A 237 5.54 -13.21 21.19
C LYS A 237 5.54 -11.91 22.01
N SER A 238 6.59 -11.66 22.80
CA SER A 238 6.75 -10.45 23.62
C SER A 238 7.28 -9.28 22.79
N VAL A 239 7.35 -8.09 23.39
CA VAL A 239 7.99 -6.89 22.80
C VAL A 239 9.50 -6.86 23.06
N ASP A 240 10.14 -8.02 23.27
CA ASP A 240 11.59 -8.10 23.40
C ASP A 240 12.27 -7.45 22.18
N PRO A 241 13.33 -6.64 22.36
CA PRO A 241 13.99 -5.93 21.26
C PRO A 241 14.51 -6.86 20.15
N ILE A 242 15.04 -8.04 20.50
CA ILE A 242 15.57 -9.00 19.53
C ILE A 242 14.43 -9.62 18.74
N ASP A 243 13.35 -10.02 19.41
CA ASP A 243 12.18 -10.59 18.72
C ASP A 243 11.50 -9.55 17.81
N THR A 244 11.41 -8.31 18.27
CA THR A 244 10.83 -7.19 17.52
C THR A 244 11.65 -6.91 16.26
N LEU A 245 12.98 -6.83 16.39
CA LEU A 245 13.89 -6.65 15.26
C LEU A 245 13.79 -7.81 14.27
N THR A 246 13.78 -9.04 14.78
CA THR A 246 13.66 -10.27 13.97
C THR A 246 12.33 -10.31 13.21
N PHE A 247 11.22 -9.90 13.84
CA PHE A 247 9.92 -9.76 13.17
C PHE A 247 10.00 -8.80 11.96
N HIS A 248 10.60 -7.62 12.14
CA HIS A 248 10.70 -6.63 11.08
C HIS A 248 11.60 -7.10 9.92
N PHE A 249 12.76 -7.70 10.23
CA PHE A 249 13.66 -8.24 9.20
C PHE A 249 13.05 -9.41 8.45
N LEU A 250 12.58 -10.46 9.13
CA LEU A 250 12.01 -11.63 8.46
C LEU A 250 10.82 -11.26 7.57
N ARG A 251 9.95 -10.37 8.05
CA ARG A 251 8.83 -9.86 7.25
C ARG A 251 9.32 -9.08 6.02
N ALA A 252 10.38 -8.29 6.13
CA ALA A 252 10.95 -7.58 5.00
C ALA A 252 11.52 -8.56 3.96
N TYR A 253 12.26 -9.58 4.40
CA TYR A 253 12.79 -10.64 3.53
C TYR A 253 11.69 -11.40 2.78
N HIS A 254 10.57 -11.73 3.45
CA HIS A 254 9.43 -12.36 2.77
C HIS A 254 8.78 -11.47 1.70
N CYS A 255 9.04 -10.17 1.72
CA CYS A 255 8.56 -9.19 0.74
C CYS A 255 9.61 -8.84 -0.33
N ALA A 256 10.82 -9.40 -0.28
CA ALA A 256 11.89 -9.13 -1.25
C ALA A 256 11.42 -9.44 -2.68
N GLY A 257 11.57 -8.47 -3.60
CA GLY A 257 11.07 -8.59 -4.97
C GLY A 257 9.53 -8.54 -5.13
N ARG A 258 8.76 -8.46 -4.05
CA ARG A 258 7.29 -8.47 -4.07
C ARG A 258 6.67 -7.14 -3.65
N CYS A 259 7.38 -6.34 -2.85
CA CYS A 259 6.89 -5.07 -2.31
C CYS A 259 6.73 -3.99 -3.40
N THR A 260 5.50 -3.54 -3.61
CA THR A 260 5.13 -2.44 -4.54
C THR A 260 5.25 -1.04 -3.92
N ASP A 261 5.76 -0.95 -2.69
CA ASP A 261 5.96 0.31 -1.98
C ASP A 261 4.67 1.13 -1.70
N CYS A 262 3.50 0.46 -1.66
CA CYS A 262 2.20 1.11 -1.43
C CYS A 262 2.04 1.78 -0.05
N GLY A 263 2.89 1.39 0.92
CA GLY A 263 2.94 1.98 2.25
C GLY A 263 1.76 1.64 3.16
N ALA A 264 0.86 0.72 2.82
CA ALA A 264 -0.28 0.36 3.68
C ALA A 264 0.15 0.02 5.13
N CYS A 265 1.32 -0.60 5.29
CA CYS A 265 1.91 -0.94 6.59
C CYS A 265 2.26 0.28 7.48
N GLU A 266 2.70 1.40 6.88
CA GLU A 266 3.00 2.64 7.63
C GLU A 266 1.73 3.39 7.97
N ARG A 267 0.73 3.34 7.08
CA ARG A 267 -0.56 4.00 7.28
C ARG A 267 -1.22 3.53 8.57
N VAL A 268 -1.16 2.23 8.85
CA VAL A 268 -1.83 1.60 10.00
C VAL A 268 -0.98 1.53 11.27
N CYS A 269 0.31 1.89 11.23
CA CYS A 269 1.17 1.75 12.41
C CYS A 269 0.79 2.80 13.47
N PRO A 270 0.27 2.43 14.66
CA PRO A 270 -0.21 3.42 15.64
C PRO A 270 0.93 4.29 16.21
N VAL A 271 2.15 3.75 16.23
CA VAL A 271 3.37 4.41 16.74
C VAL A 271 4.24 5.01 15.64
N GLY A 272 3.74 5.09 14.39
CA GLY A 272 4.38 5.85 13.32
C GLY A 272 5.68 5.26 12.76
N ILE A 273 5.92 3.95 12.88
CA ILE A 273 7.12 3.30 12.35
C ILE A 273 7.09 3.32 10.81
N SER A 274 8.19 3.77 10.20
CA SER A 274 8.40 3.73 8.75
C SER A 274 8.86 2.34 8.30
N MET A 275 7.90 1.42 8.20
CA MET A 275 8.13 0.03 7.79
C MET A 275 8.84 -0.09 6.43
N ARG A 276 8.69 0.90 5.56
CA ARG A 276 9.29 0.90 4.22
C ARG A 276 10.81 0.95 4.27
N GLN A 277 11.43 1.48 5.33
CA GLN A 277 12.89 1.51 5.46
C GLN A 277 13.51 0.10 5.42
N PHE A 278 12.77 -0.93 5.81
CA PHE A 278 13.22 -2.31 5.70
C PHE A 278 13.04 -2.89 4.28
N THR A 279 11.95 -2.55 3.58
CA THR A 279 11.63 -3.15 2.28
C THR A 279 12.24 -2.40 1.09
N LYS A 280 12.47 -1.09 1.20
CA LYS A 280 12.95 -0.27 0.08
C LYS A 280 14.36 -0.66 -0.37
N LYS A 281 15.22 -1.07 0.57
CA LYS A 281 16.53 -1.62 0.23
C LYS A 281 16.40 -2.86 -0.66
N LEU A 282 15.49 -3.77 -0.31
CA LEU A 282 15.23 -4.97 -1.10
C LEU A 282 14.62 -4.65 -2.47
N ASN A 283 13.82 -3.59 -2.58
CA ASN A 283 13.32 -3.10 -3.86
C ASN A 283 14.46 -2.52 -4.73
N LYS A 284 15.35 -1.71 -4.14
CA LYS A 284 16.54 -1.18 -4.82
C LYS A 284 17.42 -2.33 -5.34
N ASP A 285 17.67 -3.32 -4.50
CA ASP A 285 18.48 -4.48 -4.88
C ASP A 285 17.83 -5.30 -5.99
N ALA A 286 16.51 -5.48 -5.94
CA ALA A 286 15.78 -6.16 -7.01
C ALA A 286 15.89 -5.41 -8.35
N GLU A 287 15.81 -4.07 -8.32
CA GLU A 287 15.92 -3.23 -9.51
C GLU A 287 17.36 -3.21 -10.05
N GLU A 288 18.37 -3.05 -9.20
CA GLU A 288 19.78 -2.93 -9.60
C GLU A 288 20.42 -4.27 -10.01
N LEU A 289 20.08 -5.37 -9.31
CA LEU A 289 20.72 -6.67 -9.53
C LEU A 289 19.98 -7.55 -10.52
N PHE A 290 18.67 -7.35 -10.69
CA PHE A 290 17.81 -8.25 -11.49
C PHE A 290 16.92 -7.49 -12.48
N GLU A 291 17.09 -6.18 -12.64
CA GLU A 291 16.24 -5.33 -13.48
C GLU A 291 14.74 -5.52 -13.17
N TRP A 292 14.42 -5.79 -11.91
CA TRP A 292 13.10 -6.17 -11.47
C TRP A 292 12.43 -5.09 -10.62
N GLU A 293 11.25 -4.66 -11.04
CA GLU A 293 10.34 -3.89 -10.22
C GLU A 293 8.99 -4.61 -10.07
N ALA A 294 8.54 -4.78 -8.83
CA ALA A 294 7.35 -5.56 -8.50
C ALA A 294 6.07 -4.99 -9.16
N GLY A 295 5.29 -5.87 -9.77
CA GLY A 295 3.92 -5.57 -10.20
C GLY A 295 3.79 -4.81 -11.52
N LEU A 296 4.83 -4.78 -12.35
CA LEU A 296 4.81 -4.07 -13.66
C LEU A 296 4.43 -4.96 -14.84
N THR A 297 4.51 -6.28 -14.70
CA THR A 297 4.23 -7.22 -15.80
C THR A 297 3.67 -8.55 -15.27
N LEU A 298 2.83 -9.19 -16.08
CA LEU A 298 2.28 -10.52 -15.82
C LEU A 298 3.14 -11.64 -16.43
N GLU A 299 4.14 -11.28 -17.24
CA GLU A 299 4.90 -12.24 -18.07
C GLU A 299 6.12 -12.82 -17.34
N SER A 300 6.52 -12.20 -16.23
CA SER A 300 7.68 -12.61 -15.45
C SER A 300 7.34 -12.70 -13.96
N ARG A 301 8.07 -13.55 -13.25
CA ARG A 301 7.92 -13.79 -11.81
C ARG A 301 9.09 -13.13 -11.05
N PRO A 302 8.95 -12.90 -9.73
CA PRO A 302 9.99 -12.25 -8.94
C PRO A 302 11.35 -13.00 -8.96
N PRO A 303 12.49 -12.31 -8.81
CA PRO A 303 13.84 -12.90 -8.91
C PRO A 303 14.20 -14.03 -7.93
N LEU A 304 13.40 -14.24 -6.87
CA LEU A 304 13.60 -15.33 -5.90
C LEU A 304 12.65 -16.51 -6.13
N ASP A 305 11.89 -16.48 -7.21
CA ASP A 305 10.86 -17.45 -7.55
C ASP A 305 11.16 -18.16 -8.88
N VAL A 306 12.18 -17.69 -9.61
CA VAL A 306 12.64 -18.26 -10.88
C VAL A 306 14.15 -18.39 -10.84
N TYR A 307 14.66 -19.49 -11.36
CA TYR A 307 16.08 -19.70 -11.61
C TYR A 307 16.40 -19.35 -13.06
N ARG A 308 17.43 -18.54 -13.30
CA ARG A 308 17.96 -18.32 -14.65
C ARG A 308 19.42 -18.80 -14.72
N PRO A 309 19.80 -19.59 -15.74
CA PRO A 309 21.20 -20.03 -15.90
C PRO A 309 22.20 -18.89 -16.05
N ASP A 310 21.74 -17.72 -16.51
CA ASP A 310 22.50 -16.49 -16.71
C ASP A 310 22.40 -15.50 -15.52
N ASP A 311 21.81 -15.90 -14.39
CA ASP A 311 21.75 -15.06 -13.19
C ASP A 311 23.17 -14.69 -12.72
N TYR A 312 23.31 -13.44 -12.27
CA TYR A 312 24.57 -12.91 -11.75
C TYR A 312 25.08 -13.76 -10.59
N ASN A 313 26.32 -14.26 -10.71
CA ASN A 313 26.92 -15.20 -9.74
C ASN A 313 28.16 -14.65 -9.02
N ASP A 314 28.53 -13.37 -9.19
CA ASP A 314 29.81 -12.86 -8.70
C ASP A 314 29.93 -12.81 -7.15
N PHE A 315 28.84 -13.10 -6.44
CA PHE A 315 28.80 -13.27 -4.99
C PHE A 315 29.16 -14.70 -4.52
N ILE A 316 29.10 -15.71 -5.40
CA ILE A 316 29.65 -17.04 -5.16
C ILE A 316 31.13 -16.99 -5.54
N ARG A 317 31.98 -16.73 -4.55
CA ARG A 317 33.44 -16.77 -4.67
C ARG A 317 34.01 -17.92 -3.85
#